data_AF-A0A0M9Y9K9-F1
#
_entry.id   AF-A0A0M9Y9K9-F1
#
_cell.length_a   1.000
_cell.length_b   1.000
_cell.length_c   1.000
_cell.angle_alpha   90.00
_cell.angle_beta   90.00
_cell.angle_gamma   90.00
#
_symmetry.space_group_name_H-M   'P 1'
#
loop_
_entity.id
_entity.type
_entity.pdbx_description
1 polymer ?
#
loop_
_entity_poly.entity_id
_entity_poly.type
_entity_poly.pdbx_seq_one_letter_code
_entity_poly.pdbx_strand_id
1 'polypeptide(L)' 'MFYYHVPTVLTGRLGDAHSLYHHPDLMAYSPSNIWPADQTWVTFTHFDLHGTKVAGPASLIEALLHDPGLEALRLPWKP' A
#
# COMPACT_ATOMS: atom_id res chain seq x y z
N MET A 1 16.67 -7.62 -25.87
CA MET A 1 16.16 -7.66 -24.49
C MET A 1 16.31 -6.26 -23.92
N PHE A 2 15.24 -5.47 -23.94
CA PHE A 2 15.27 -4.10 -23.41
C PHE A 2 15.10 -4.18 -21.89
N TYR A 3 16.16 -3.88 -21.15
CA TYR A 3 16.07 -3.64 -19.71
C TYR A 3 15.48 -2.25 -19.52
N TYR A 4 14.16 -2.14 -19.39
CA TYR A 4 13.54 -0.94 -18.89
C TYR A 4 13.79 -0.89 -17.38
N HIS A 5 14.50 0.14 -16.92
CA HIS A 5 14.67 0.40 -15.49
C HIS A 5 13.37 1.04 -14.98
N VAL A 6 12.34 0.23 -14.77
CA VAL A 6 11.07 0.70 -14.21
C VAL A 6 11.35 1.24 -12.81
N PRO A 7 10.98 2.50 -12.49
CA PRO A 7 11.15 3.02 -11.13
C PRO A 7 10.33 2.16 -10.16
N THR A 8 11.03 1.55 -9.20
CA THR A 8 10.41 0.66 -8.19
C THR A 8 9.92 1.39 -6.96
N VAL A 9 10.28 2.67 -6.81
CA VAL A 9 9.88 3.55 -5.72
C VAL A 9 9.47 4.90 -6.28
N LEU A 10 8.26 5.34 -5.97
CA LEU A 10 7.74 6.66 -6.27
C LEU A 10 7.45 7.39 -4.95
N THR A 11 7.70 8.69 -4.90
CA THR A 11 7.49 9.51 -3.70
C THR A 11 6.71 10.78 -4.03
N GLY A 12 5.89 11.23 -3.08
CA GLY A 12 5.07 12.42 -3.23
C GLY A 12 4.24 12.66 -1.98
N ARG A 13 3.32 13.62 -2.05
CA ARG A 13 2.34 13.88 -1.00
C ARG A 13 1.17 12.92 -1.15
N LEU A 14 0.37 12.78 -0.09
CA LEU A 14 -0.84 11.96 -0.13
C LEU A 14 -1.80 12.37 -1.27
N GLY A 15 -1.91 13.68 -1.55
CA GLY A 15 -2.73 14.20 -2.66
C GLY A 15 -2.23 13.79 -4.05
N ASP A 16 -0.97 13.39 -4.18
CA ASP A 16 -0.37 12.96 -5.45
C ASP A 16 -0.62 11.47 -5.74
N ALA A 17 -1.22 10.74 -4.79
CA ALA A 17 -1.35 9.28 -4.84
C ALA A 17 -1.90 8.78 -6.19
N HIS A 18 -2.99 9.39 -6.69
CA HIS A 18 -3.58 9.00 -7.97
C HIS A 18 -2.57 9.06 -9.13
N SER A 19 -1.85 10.17 -9.27
CA SER A 19 -0.84 10.32 -10.33
C SER A 19 0.33 9.35 -10.17
N LEU A 20 0.74 9.04 -8.93
CA LEU A 20 1.78 8.05 -8.66
C LEU A 20 1.32 6.62 -8.99
N TYR A 21 0.05 6.28 -8.71
CA TYR A 21 -0.55 4.99 -9.07
C TYR A 21 -0.64 4.78 -10.58
N HIS A 22 -0.86 5.85 -11.33
CA HIS A 22 -1.02 5.82 -12.78
C HIS A 22 0.22 6.34 -13.53
N HIS A 23 1.41 6.25 -12.90
CA HIS A 23 2.63 6.75 -13.51
C HIS A 23 2.89 6.04 -14.86
N PRO A 24 3.18 6.78 -15.95
CA PRO A 24 3.24 6.23 -17.30
C PRO A 24 4.30 5.13 -17.46
N ASP A 25 5.40 5.22 -16.69
CA ASP A 25 6.48 4.23 -16.74
C ASP A 25 6.15 2.90 -16.03
N LEU A 26 5.06 2.81 -15.26
CA LEU A 26 4.71 1.58 -14.53
C LEU A 26 4.09 0.49 -15.40
N MET A 27 3.83 0.74 -16.70
CA MET A 27 3.43 -0.26 -17.72
C MET A 27 2.46 -1.37 -17.23
N ALA A 28 1.40 -0.99 -16.51
CA ALA A 28 0.35 -1.85 -15.93
C ALA A 28 0.66 -2.57 -14.60
N TYR A 29 1.79 -2.30 -13.94
CA TYR A 29 1.99 -2.68 -12.54
C TYR A 29 1.33 -1.67 -11.62
N SER A 30 0.42 -2.12 -10.74
CA SER A 30 -0.05 -1.29 -9.63
C SER A 30 1.04 -1.25 -8.54
N PRO A 31 1.40 -0.06 -8.02
CA PRO A 31 2.18 0.04 -6.79
C PRO A 31 1.54 -0.82 -5.71
N SER A 32 2.24 -1.87 -5.33
CA SER A 32 1.69 -2.86 -4.41
C SER A 32 1.84 -2.42 -2.96
N ASN A 33 2.68 -1.42 -2.68
CA ASN A 33 3.01 -0.96 -1.34
C ASN A 33 2.95 0.56 -1.21
N ILE A 34 2.38 1.05 -0.12
CA ILE A 34 2.51 2.46 0.32
C ILE A 34 3.00 2.47 1.76
N TRP A 35 3.90 3.41 2.06
CA TRP A 35 4.31 3.74 3.42
C TRP A 35 4.52 5.26 3.54
N PRO A 36 4.34 5.83 4.75
CA PRO A 36 4.70 7.20 5.05
C PRO A 36 6.22 7.38 5.04
N ALA A 37 6.71 8.62 4.93
CA ALA A 37 8.16 8.90 4.90
C ALA A 37 8.91 8.38 6.14
N ASP A 38 8.24 8.27 7.29
CA ASP A 38 8.79 7.72 8.54
C ASP A 38 8.72 6.18 8.63
N GLN A 39 8.16 5.51 7.61
CA GLN A 39 8.04 4.05 7.52
C GLN A 39 7.31 3.40 8.70
N THR A 40 6.44 4.14 9.37
CA THR A 40 5.74 3.64 10.56
C THR A 40 4.70 2.57 10.26
N TRP A 41 4.14 2.54 9.05
CA TRP A 41 3.17 1.53 8.60
C TRP A 41 3.34 1.21 7.11
N VAL A 42 2.76 0.11 6.65
CA VAL A 42 2.70 -0.26 5.23
C VAL A 42 1.32 -0.81 4.87
N THR A 43 0.79 -0.39 3.72
CA THR A 43 -0.31 -1.09 3.04
C THR A 43 0.26 -1.96 1.95
N PHE A 44 -0.25 -3.19 1.81
CA PHE A 44 0.06 -4.09 0.69
C PHE A 44 -1.21 -4.50 -0.03
N THR A 45 -1.24 -4.32 -1.35
CA THR A 45 -2.32 -4.76 -2.23
C THR A 45 -1.75 -5.37 -3.50
N HIS A 46 -2.50 -6.29 -4.11
CA HIS A 46 -2.11 -6.95 -5.35
C HIS A 46 -3.35 -7.34 -6.15
N PHE A 47 -3.21 -7.54 -7.46
CA PHE A 47 -4.36 -7.72 -8.36
C PHE A 47 -5.24 -8.95 -8.04
N ASP A 48 -4.66 -9.96 -7.40
CA ASP A 48 -5.31 -11.21 -6.99
C ASP A 48 -5.64 -11.25 -5.49
N LEU A 49 -5.33 -10.20 -4.74
CA LEU A 49 -5.73 -10.10 -3.35
C LEU A 49 -7.17 -9.63 -3.25
N HIS A 50 -7.97 -10.38 -2.50
CA HIS A 50 -9.31 -9.98 -2.09
C HIS A 50 -9.27 -8.99 -0.90
N GLY A 51 -8.47 -7.93 -1.01
CA GLY A 51 -8.36 -6.88 0.01
C GLY A 51 -6.98 -6.24 0.12
N THR A 52 -6.88 -5.22 0.97
CA THR A 52 -5.62 -4.55 1.32
C THR A 52 -5.15 -5.03 2.68
N LYS A 53 -3.89 -5.47 2.76
CA LYS A 53 -3.25 -5.79 4.05
C LYS A 53 -2.62 -4.53 4.61
N VAL A 54 -2.72 -4.33 5.92
CA VAL A 54 -2.07 -3.21 6.62
C VAL A 54 -1.26 -3.75 7.78
N ALA A 55 -0.02 -3.29 7.90
CA ALA A 55 0.85 -3.56 9.04
C ALA A 55 1.39 -2.24 9.60
N GLY A 56 1.43 -2.11 10.93
CA GLY A 56 1.82 -0.88 11.60
C GLY A 56 1.58 -0.93 13.10
N PRO A 57 1.60 0.22 13.79
CA PRO A 57 1.40 0.31 15.23
C PRO A 57 0.02 -0.21 15.64
N ALA A 58 -0.08 -0.75 16.86
CA ALA A 58 -1.34 -1.29 17.35
C ALA A 58 -2.49 -0.28 17.27
N SER A 59 -2.25 0.99 17.63
CA SER A 59 -3.25 2.05 17.56
C SER A 59 -3.82 2.27 16.15
N LEU A 60 -2.99 2.16 15.10
CA LEU A 60 -3.45 2.24 13.71
C LEU A 60 -4.35 1.05 13.37
N ILE A 61 -3.92 -0.16 13.74
CA ILE A 61 -4.69 -1.37 13.43
C ILE A 61 -6.04 -1.37 14.17
N GLU A 62 -6.06 -0.95 15.44
CA GLU A 62 -7.32 -0.82 16.18
C GLU A 62 -8.23 0.25 15.57
N ALA A 63 -7.70 1.38 15.11
CA ALA A 63 -8.51 2.38 14.42
C ALA A 63 -9.16 1.82 13.14
N LEU A 64 -8.42 1.05 12.34
CA LEU A 64 -8.93 0.42 11.12
C LEU A 64 -9.99 -0.65 11.42
N LEU A 65 -9.82 -1.43 12.48
CA LEU A 65 -10.77 -2.47 12.89
C LEU A 65 -12.10 -1.90 13.42
N HIS A 66 -12.07 -0.68 13.97
CA HIS A 66 -13.26 -0.03 14.53
C HIS A 66 -13.87 1.03 13.60
N ASP A 67 -13.33 1.23 12.40
CA ASP A 67 -13.89 2.15 11.41
C ASP A 67 -15.15 1.51 10.78
N PRO A 68 -16.36 2.07 10.97
CA PRO A 68 -17.59 1.49 10.44
C PRO A 68 -17.69 1.53 8.92
N GLY A 69 -16.81 2.30 8.24
CA GLY A 69 -16.72 2.34 6.78
C GLY A 69 -15.87 1.20 6.18
N LEU A 70 -15.22 0.38 7.01
CA LEU A 70 -14.31 -0.68 6.57
C LEU A 70 -14.77 -2.05 7.05
N GLU A 71 -14.80 -3.03 6.15
CA GLU A 71 -14.77 -4.43 6.54
C GLU A 71 -13.32 -4.85 6.78
N ALA A 72 -12.96 -5.03 8.05
CA ALA A 72 -11.59 -5.34 8.45
C ALA A 72 -11.56 -6.53 9.41
N LEU A 73 -10.54 -7.38 9.26
CA LEU A 73 -10.29 -8.50 10.16
C LEU A 73 -8.81 -8.57 10.52
N ARG A 74 -8.53 -8.93 11.77
CA ARG A 74 -7.16 -9.09 12.23
C ARG A 74 -6.60 -10.43 11.77
N LEU A 75 -5.52 -10.39 10.99
CA LEU A 75 -4.80 -11.59 10.60
C LEU A 75 -3.89 -12.09 11.75
N PRO A 76 -3.72 -13.42 11.90
CA PRO A 76 -2.80 -13.97 12.88
C PRO A 76 -1.37 -13.54 12.56
N TRP A 77 -0.65 -13.06 13.58
CA TRP A 77 0.76 -12.73 13.49
C TRP A 77 1.57 -13.84 14.16
N LYS A 78 2.49 -14.47 13.42
CA LYS A 78 3.49 -15.36 14.02
C LYS A 78 4.79 -14.56 14.20
N PRO A 79 5.38 -14.52 15.40
CA PRO A 79 6.68 -13.89 15.63
C PRO A 79 7.79 -14.51 14.78
#